data_AF-A0A926ADF3-F1
#
_entry.id   AF-A0A926ADF3-F1
#
_cell.length_a   1.000
_cell.length_b   1.000
_cell.length_c   1.000
_cell.angle_alpha   90.00
_cell.angle_beta   90.00
_cell.angle_gamma   90.00
#
_symmetry.space_group_name_H-M   'P 1'
#
loop_
_entity.id
_entity.type
_entity.pdbx_description
1 polymer ?
#
loop_
_entity_poly.entity_id
_entity_poly.type
_entity_poly.pdbx_seq_one_letter_code
_entity_poly.pdbx_strand_id
1 'polypeptide(L)'
;MFIISITSIIIGQGNAPLVGPVLATVPAAQDRVLLYDVGSGAERTLRFGAGWLNLWGFSPDGCQLLFTLTGGDGLGRAYTANLDGSGQREVVTYAELPPEAWGIWEPQWSP
;
A
#
# COMPACT_ATOMS: atom_id res chain seq x y z
N MET A 1 -17.55 28.41 27.19
CA MET A 1 -17.84 27.21 26.36
C MET A 1 -17.05 27.36 25.08
N PHE A 2 -15.86 26.76 25.02
CA PHE A 2 -14.99 26.81 23.84
C PHE A 2 -15.18 25.54 23.04
N ILE A 3 -15.60 25.68 21.78
CA ILE A 3 -15.71 24.58 20.82
C ILE A 3 -14.35 24.51 20.12
N ILE A 4 -13.59 23.45 20.37
CA ILE A 4 -12.35 23.16 19.64
C ILE A 4 -12.77 22.51 18.32
N SER A 5 -12.64 23.25 17.22
CA SER A 5 -12.78 22.72 15.86
C SER A 5 -11.57 21.84 15.56
N ILE A 6 -11.77 20.54 15.42
CA ILE A 6 -10.70 19.62 15.04
C ILE A 6 -10.65 19.59 13.51
N THR A 7 -9.72 20.35 12.94
CA THR A 7 -9.34 20.17 11.54
C THR A 7 -8.80 18.75 11.42
N SER A 8 -9.46 17.89 10.64
CA SER A 8 -8.93 16.57 10.31
C SER A 8 -7.64 16.75 9.52
N ILE A 9 -6.50 16.66 10.20
CA ILE A 9 -5.22 16.45 9.56
C ILE A 9 -5.24 14.99 9.11
N ILE A 10 -5.21 14.74 7.79
CA ILE A 10 -4.81 13.43 7.28
C ILE A 10 -3.33 13.29 7.61
N ILE A 11 -3.02 12.73 8.77
CA ILE A 11 -1.65 12.42 9.17
C ILE A 11 -1.24 11.19 8.35
N GLY A 12 -0.23 11.35 7.51
CA GLY A 12 0.38 10.24 6.76
C GLY A 12 0.72 9.06 7.68
N GLN A 13 0.73 7.87 7.09
CA GLN A 13 0.95 6.62 7.80
C GLN A 13 2.42 6.54 8.28
N GLY A 14 2.76 7.21 9.39
CA GLY A 14 4.06 7.21 10.07
C GLY A 14 5.13 8.16 9.50
N ASN A 15 5.63 9.09 10.33
CA ASN A 15 6.54 10.17 9.92
C ASN A 15 8.05 9.92 10.21
N ALA A 16 8.43 8.78 10.79
CA ALA A 16 9.85 8.49 11.01
C ALA A 16 10.56 8.34 9.65
N PRO A 17 11.65 9.08 9.39
CA PRO A 17 12.35 8.99 8.10
C PRO A 17 12.97 7.60 7.93
N LEU A 18 12.80 7.03 6.74
CA LEU A 18 13.47 5.82 6.31
C LEU A 18 14.77 6.27 5.63
N VAL A 19 15.92 5.99 6.24
CA VAL A 19 17.24 6.54 5.89
C VAL A 19 18.21 5.47 5.41
N GLY A 20 17.97 4.20 5.74
CA GLY A 20 18.75 3.05 5.33
C GLY A 20 18.01 2.12 4.38
N PRO A 21 18.55 0.91 4.13
CA PRO A 21 17.85 -0.14 3.40
C PRO A 21 16.51 -0.47 4.08
N VAL A 22 15.45 -0.60 3.28
CA VAL A 22 14.10 -0.86 3.75
C VAL A 22 13.67 -2.26 3.37
N LEU A 23 13.19 -3.03 4.36
CA LEU A 23 12.45 -4.26 4.14
C LEU A 23 10.95 -3.97 4.14
N ALA A 24 10.21 -4.60 3.25
CA ALA A 24 8.76 -4.53 3.23
C ALA A 24 8.16 -5.94 3.44
N THR A 25 7.21 -6.06 4.36
CA THR A 25 6.55 -7.32 4.69
C THR A 25 5.05 -7.13 4.83
N VAL A 26 4.32 -8.25 4.77
CA VAL A 26 2.89 -8.30 5.03
C VAL A 26 2.65 -9.29 6.17
N PRO A 27 1.95 -8.90 7.25
CA PRO A 27 1.64 -9.82 8.34
C PRO A 27 0.63 -10.89 7.88
N ALA A 28 0.51 -11.97 8.64
CA ALA A 28 -0.43 -13.06 8.33
C ALA A 28 -1.89 -12.63 8.15
N ALA A 29 -2.28 -11.48 8.73
CA ALA A 29 -3.62 -10.90 8.56
C ALA A 29 -3.86 -10.29 7.17
N GLN A 30 -2.81 -10.07 6.36
CA GLN A 30 -2.87 -9.47 5.02
C GLN A 30 -3.60 -8.12 4.97
N ASP A 31 -3.50 -7.30 6.02
CA ASP A 31 -4.28 -6.06 6.17
C ASP A 31 -3.46 -4.77 6.02
N ARG A 32 -2.13 -4.89 5.89
CA ARG A 32 -1.19 -3.76 5.88
C ARG A 32 0.19 -4.16 5.36
N VAL A 33 0.98 -3.18 4.97
CA VAL A 33 2.43 -3.33 4.74
C VAL A 33 3.18 -2.82 5.97
N LEU A 34 4.22 -3.55 6.37
CA LEU A 34 5.20 -3.11 7.35
C LEU A 34 6.50 -2.78 6.62
N LEU A 35 6.96 -1.54 6.73
CA LEU A 35 8.29 -1.12 6.31
C LEU A 35 9.20 -1.08 7.52
N TYR A 36 10.38 -1.70 7.39
CA TYR A 36 11.40 -1.74 8.42
C TYR A 36 12.70 -1.18 7.86
N ASP A 37 13.21 -0.11 8.48
CA ASP A 37 14.52 0.43 8.19
C ASP A 37 15.59 -0.38 8.94
N VAL A 38 16.46 -1.04 8.18
CA VAL A 38 17.46 -1.97 8.74
C VAL A 38 18.54 -1.25 9.55
N GLY A 39 18.85 0.01 9.22
CA GLY A 39 19.93 0.75 9.88
C GLY A 39 19.51 1.36 11.21
N SER A 40 18.30 1.91 11.26
CA SER A 40 17.77 2.61 12.43
C SER A 40 16.84 1.77 13.30
N GLY A 41 16.30 0.68 12.75
CA GLY A 41 15.22 -0.09 13.37
C GLY A 41 13.87 0.62 13.33
N ALA A 42 13.73 1.72 12.59
CA ALA A 42 12.48 2.43 12.46
C ALA A 42 11.44 1.57 11.71
N GLU A 43 10.23 1.53 12.24
CA GLU A 43 9.10 0.82 11.64
C GLU A 43 8.04 1.80 11.14
N ARG A 44 7.43 1.47 10.00
CA ARG A 44 6.29 2.19 9.43
C ARG A 44 5.23 1.19 9.00
N THR A 45 3.99 1.46 9.37
CA THR A 45 2.83 0.66 8.96
C THR A 45 2.02 1.43 7.94
N LEU A 46 1.71 0.82 6.79
CA LEU A 46 0.91 1.40 5.72
C LEU A 46 -0.38 0.59 5.52
N ARG A 47 -1.52 1.28 5.46
CA ARG A 47 -2.84 0.69 5.20
C ARG A 47 -3.44 1.28 3.93
N PHE A 48 -3.96 0.43 3.06
CA PHE A 48 -4.42 0.82 1.71
C PHE A 48 -5.90 0.52 1.43
N GLY A 49 -6.66 0.15 2.46
CA GLY A 49 -8.09 -0.16 2.37
C GLY A 49 -8.42 -1.60 2.77
N ALA A 50 -9.64 -2.02 2.43
CA ALA A 50 -10.15 -3.35 2.71
C ALA A 50 -9.68 -4.39 1.65
N GLY A 51 -9.84 -5.67 1.99
CA GLY A 51 -9.39 -6.80 1.18
C GLY A 51 -8.07 -7.40 1.66
N TRP A 52 -7.68 -8.52 1.08
CA TRP A 52 -6.40 -9.16 1.33
C TRP A 52 -5.32 -8.49 0.50
N LEU A 53 -4.34 -7.95 1.20
CA LEU A 53 -3.16 -7.31 0.66
C LEU A 53 -2.08 -8.34 0.35
N ASN A 54 -1.59 -8.33 -0.89
CA ASN A 54 -0.37 -9.04 -1.28
C ASN A 54 0.64 -8.03 -1.84
N LEU A 55 1.88 -8.08 -1.36
CA LEU A 55 2.96 -7.18 -1.78
C LEU A 55 3.83 -7.88 -2.82
N TRP A 56 4.09 -7.19 -3.93
CA TRP A 56 4.83 -7.73 -5.07
C TRP A 56 6.21 -7.09 -5.29
N GLY A 57 6.52 -6.02 -4.54
CA GLY A 57 7.87 -5.48 -4.43
C GLY A 57 7.94 -3.97 -4.51
N PHE A 58 9.17 -3.48 -4.59
CA PHE A 58 9.48 -2.07 -4.82
C PHE A 58 9.59 -1.78 -6.31
N SER A 59 9.28 -0.54 -6.71
CA SER A 59 9.68 -0.02 -8.01
C SER A 59 11.21 -0.05 -8.16
N PRO A 60 11.75 -0.08 -9.40
CA PRO A 60 13.20 -0.12 -9.62
C PRO A 60 13.96 1.07 -8.99
N ASP A 61 13.31 2.24 -8.89
CA ASP A 61 13.85 3.43 -8.21
C ASP A 61 13.69 3.40 -6.67
N GLY A 62 13.01 2.39 -6.13
CA GLY A 62 12.76 2.22 -4.70
C GLY A 62 11.72 3.17 -4.09
N CYS A 63 11.09 4.05 -4.89
CA CYS A 63 10.21 5.09 -4.36
C CYS A 63 8.76 4.62 -4.12
N GLN A 64 8.35 3.51 -4.74
CA GLN A 64 6.99 3.01 -4.70
C GLN A 64 6.92 1.53 -4.35
N LEU A 65 5.78 1.12 -3.80
CA LEU A 65 5.38 -0.27 -3.62
C LEU A 65 4.40 -0.66 -4.72
N LEU A 66 4.47 -1.92 -5.19
CA LEU A 66 3.44 -2.57 -6.00
C LEU A 66 2.75 -3.64 -5.17
N PHE A 67 1.43 -3.58 -5.10
CA PHE A 67 0.64 -4.51 -4.29
C PHE A 67 -0.72 -4.75 -4.94
N THR A 68 -1.40 -5.81 -4.52
CA THR A 68 -2.79 -6.10 -4.92
C THR A 68 -3.70 -6.10 -3.70
N LEU A 69 -4.93 -5.64 -3.90
CA LEU A 69 -6.03 -5.84 -2.95
C LEU A 69 -7.05 -6.79 -3.59
N THR A 70 -7.41 -7.86 -2.87
CA THR A 70 -8.27 -8.94 -3.35
C THR A 70 -9.32 -9.33 -2.30
N GLY A 71 -10.31 -10.15 -2.65
CA GLY A 71 -11.29 -10.70 -1.69
C GLY A 71 -12.31 -9.70 -1.12
N GLY A 72 -12.37 -8.47 -1.66
CA GLY A 72 -13.51 -7.56 -1.46
C GLY A 72 -14.65 -7.83 -2.44
N ASP A 73 -15.56 -6.85 -2.62
CA ASP A 73 -16.76 -6.96 -3.47
C ASP A 73 -16.48 -6.92 -4.99
N GLY A 74 -15.30 -7.37 -5.44
CA GLY A 74 -14.96 -7.37 -6.87
C GLY A 74 -13.59 -7.93 -7.20
N LEU A 75 -13.17 -7.68 -8.45
CA LEU A 75 -11.93 -8.15 -9.03
C LEU A 75 -10.71 -7.81 -8.17
N GLY A 76 -9.71 -8.69 -8.19
CA GLY A 76 -8.38 -8.37 -7.70
C GLY A 76 -7.79 -7.20 -8.48
N ARG A 77 -7.31 -6.18 -7.77
CA ARG A 77 -6.80 -4.93 -8.35
C ARG A 77 -5.37 -4.68 -7.93
N ALA A 78 -4.56 -4.20 -8.87
CA ALA A 78 -3.18 -3.82 -8.64
C ALA A 78 -3.06 -2.32 -8.40
N TYR A 79 -2.24 -1.97 -7.41
CA TYR A 79 -2.02 -0.61 -6.96
C TYR A 79 -0.53 -0.32 -6.82
N THR A 80 -0.17 0.95 -6.99
CA THR A 80 1.10 1.49 -6.52
C THR A 80 0.87 2.55 -5.46
N ALA A 81 1.78 2.69 -4.50
CA ALA A 81 1.80 3.79 -3.54
C ALA A 81 3.23 4.14 -3.14
N ASN A 82 3.44 5.37 -2.69
CA ASN A 82 4.73 5.82 -2.15
C ASN A 82 5.01 5.14 -0.80
N LEU A 83 6.28 5.15 -0.35
CA LEU A 83 6.68 4.53 0.93
C LEU A 83 6.10 5.21 2.18
N ASP A 84 5.51 6.39 2.06
CA ASP A 84 4.76 7.07 3.12
C ASP A 84 3.25 6.77 3.09
N GLY A 85 2.82 5.90 2.16
CA GLY A 85 1.43 5.54 1.92
C GLY A 85 0.66 6.56 1.07
N SER A 86 1.26 7.69 0.69
CA SER A 86 0.64 8.65 -0.21
C SER A 86 0.65 8.16 -1.66
N GLY A 87 -0.14 8.82 -2.52
CA GLY A 87 -0.10 8.54 -3.96
C GLY A 87 -0.61 7.16 -4.35
N GLN A 88 -1.42 6.50 -3.51
CA GLN A 88 -2.09 5.25 -3.87
C GLN A 88 -2.88 5.46 -5.17
N ARG A 89 -2.57 4.65 -6.19
CA ARG A 89 -3.26 4.65 -7.49
C ARG A 89 -3.43 3.24 -8.02
N GLU A 90 -4.56 2.99 -8.66
CA GLU A 90 -4.80 1.75 -9.40
C GLU A 90 -3.96 1.76 -10.70
N VAL A 91 -3.28 0.66 -11.00
CA VAL A 91 -2.36 0.59 -12.15
C VAL A 91 -3.10 0.31 -13.46
N VAL A 92 -4.16 -0.50 -13.38
CA VAL A 92 -4.98 -0.92 -14.51
C VAL A 92 -6.42 -0.98 -14.05
N THR A 93 -7.32 -0.36 -14.81
CA THR A 93 -8.76 -0.43 -14.57
C THR A 93 -9.43 -1.22 -15.71
N TYR A 94 -10.34 -2.13 -15.34
CA TYR A 94 -11.14 -2.89 -16.31
C TYR A 94 -12.59 -2.42 -16.24
N ALA A 95 -12.95 -1.43 -17.06
CA ALA A 95 -14.31 -0.88 -17.07
C ALA A 95 -15.35 -1.84 -17.68
N GLU A 96 -14.90 -2.80 -18.49
CA GLU A 96 -15.78 -3.66 -19.29
C GLU A 96 -15.94 -5.08 -18.71
N LEU A 97 -15.16 -5.45 -17.69
CA LEU A 97 -15.21 -6.78 -17.11
C LEU A 97 -16.30 -6.87 -16.04
N PRO A 98 -17.09 -7.96 -16.01
CA PRO A 98 -18.04 -8.17 -14.94
C PRO A 98 -17.31 -8.43 -13.60
N PRO A 99 -17.94 -8.14 -12.44
CA PRO A 99 -17.31 -8.30 -11.13
C PRO A 99 -16.75 -9.69 -10.82
N GLU A 100 -17.31 -10.73 -11.44
CA GLU A 100 -16.92 -12.14 -11.31
C GLU A 100 -15.78 -12.59 -12.23
N ALA A 101 -15.23 -11.70 -13.07
CA ALA A 101 -14.10 -12.03 -13.93
C ALA A 101 -12.80 -12.31 -13.14
N TRP A 102 -11.75 -12.73 -13.84
CA TRP A 102 -10.42 -12.86 -13.26
C TRP A 102 -9.76 -11.48 -13.16
N GLY A 103 -9.33 -11.09 -11.96
CA GLY A 103 -8.59 -9.85 -11.70
C GLY A 103 -7.07 -10.01 -11.82
N ILE A 104 -6.33 -8.98 -11.40
CA ILE A 104 -4.86 -9.01 -11.35
C ILE A 104 -4.41 -9.68 -10.06
N TRP A 105 -3.59 -10.72 -10.20
CA TRP A 105 -3.06 -11.49 -9.07
C TRP A 105 -1.61 -11.18 -8.76
N GLU A 106 -0.70 -11.31 -9.73
CA GLU A 106 0.75 -11.28 -9.46
C GLU A 106 1.47 -10.28 -10.38
N PRO A 107 1.20 -8.97 -10.26
CA PRO A 107 1.87 -7.97 -11.09
C PRO A 107 3.35 -7.87 -10.71
N GLN A 108 4.19 -7.54 -11.69
CA GLN A 108 5.64 -7.37 -11.51
C GLN A 108 6.08 -6.07 -12.17
N TRP A 109 7.09 -5.41 -11.60
CA TRP A 109 7.80 -4.34 -12.29
C TRP A 109 8.64 -4.92 -13.43
N SER A 110 8.80 -4.17 -14.52
CA SER A 110 9.81 -4.49 -15.51
C SER A 110 11.21 -4.19 -14.93
N PRO A 111 12.23 -5.00 -15.25
CA PRO A 111 13.62 -4.70 -14.95
C PRO A 111 14.12 -3.39 -15.54
#